data_AF-A0A1H6M0Y7-F1
#
_entry.id   AF-A0A1H6M0Y7-F1
#
_cell.length_a   1.000
_cell.length_b   1.000
_cell.length_c   1.000
_cell.angle_alpha   90.00
_cell.angle_beta   90.00
_cell.angle_gamma   90.00
#
_symmetry.space_group_name_H-M   'P 1'
#
loop_
_entity.id
_entity.type
_entity.pdbx_description
1 polymer ?
#
loop_
_entity_poly.entity_id
_entity_poly.type
_entity_poly.pdbx_seq_one_letter_code
_entity_poly.pdbx_strand_id
1 'polypeptide(L)' 'RVAWTERHFENGQLSSTERWTAILTIVIQPPRDAERLRANPLGIYVNAISWSREMSQ' A
#
# COMPACT_ATOMS: atom_id res chain seq x y z
N ARG A 1 1.89 -7.45 7.12
CA ARG A 1 1.03 -7.88 6.00
C ARG A 1 -0.10 -6.88 5.89
N VAL A 2 -0.40 -6.44 4.67
CA VAL A 2 -1.50 -5.53 4.37
C VAL A 2 -2.51 -6.29 3.52
N ALA A 3 -3.80 -6.09 3.74
CA ALA A 3 -4.87 -6.64 2.93
C ALA A 3 -5.81 -5.51 2.55
N TRP A 4 -6.26 -5.49 1.30
CA TRP A 4 -7.21 -4.49 0.80
C TRP A 4 -8.14 -5.10 -0.24
N THR A 5 -9.21 -4.37 -0.52
CA THR A 5 -10.19 -4.72 -1.56
C THR A 5 -10.25 -3.58 -2.57
N GLU A 6 -10.04 -3.91 -3.84
CA GLU A 6 -10.19 -2.98 -4.96
C GLU A 6 -11.55 -3.17 -5.60
N ARG A 7 -12.22 -2.06 -5.91
CA ARG A 7 -13.49 -2.03 -6.63
C ARG A 7 -13.31 -1.22 -7.90
N HIS A 8 -13.51 -1.86 -9.04
CA HIS A 8 -13.38 -1.22 -10.35
C HIS A 8 -14.77 -0.82 -10.80
N PHE A 9 -14.92 0.44 -11.22
CA PHE A 9 -16.18 0.97 -11.73
C PHE A 9 -16.00 1.39 -13.18
N GLU A 10 -16.91 0.93 -14.05
CA GLU A 10 -16.98 1.31 -15.46
C GLU A 10 -18.35 1.91 -15.73
N ASN A 11 -18.39 3.10 -16.36
CA ASN A 11 -19.63 3.83 -16.64
C ASN A 11 -20.54 4.02 -15.40
N GLY A 12 -19.94 4.18 -14.22
CA GLY A 12 -20.65 4.34 -12.95
C GLY A 12 -21.22 3.05 -12.34
N GLN A 13 -21.02 1.89 -12.98
CA GLN A 13 -21.42 0.59 -12.48
C GLN A 13 -20.20 -0.20 -11.98
N LEU A 14 -20.40 -1.03 -10.95
CA LEU A 14 -19.34 -1.90 -10.42
C LEU A 14 -19.01 -2.99 -11.45
N SER A 15 -17.80 -2.96 -11.99
CA SER A 15 -17.27 -3.92 -12.98
C SER A 15 -16.63 -5.13 -12.29
N SER A 16 -15.82 -4.90 -11.25
CA SER A 16 -15.18 -6.00 -10.50
C SER A 16 -14.88 -5.64 -9.05
N THR A 17 -14.73 -6.67 -8.22
CA THR A 17 -14.19 -6.55 -6.86
C THR A 17 -13.07 -7.57 -6.68
N GLU A 18 -11.90 -7.10 -6.29
CA GLU A 18 -10.70 -7.92 -6.14
C GLU A 18 -10.15 -7.78 -4.73
N ARG A 19 -9.68 -8.88 -4.16
CA ARG A 19 -9.05 -8.88 -2.84
C ARG A 19 -7.57 -9.16 -3.00
N TRP A 20 -6.76 -8.34 -2.35
CA TRP A 20 -5.32 -8.36 -2.51
C TRP A 20 -4.64 -8.43 -1.15
N THR A 21 -3.47 -9.06 -1.13
CA THR A 21 -2.60 -9.08 0.03
C THR A 21 -1.19 -8.72 -0.35
N ALA A 22 -0.53 -7.94 0.51
CA ALA A 22 0.84 -7.52 0.32
C ALA A 22 1.71 -7.85 1.54
N ILE A 23 2.96 -8.18 1.23
CA ILE A 23 4.07 -8.19 2.16
C ILE A 23 4.96 -7.00 1.79
N LEU A 24 5.28 -6.17 2.78
CA LEU A 24 6.09 -4.97 2.62
C LEU A 24 7.36 -5.12 3.46
N THR A 25 8.48 -4.75 2.88
CA THR A 25 9.72 -4.49 3.62
C THR A 25 9.78 -3.01 3.92
N ILE A 26 9.70 -2.66 5.20
CA ILE A 26 9.72 -1.27 5.68
C ILE A 26 11.08 -0.97 6.29
N VAL A 27 11.61 0.22 5.99
CA VAL A 27 12.79 0.76 6.65
C VAL A 27 12.39 2.03 7.39
N ILE A 28 12.89 2.20 8.61
CA ILE A 28 12.74 3.43 9.39
C ILE A 28 14.03 4.23 9.24
N GLN A 29 13.91 5.43 8.68
CA GLN A 29 15.00 6.40 8.54
C GLN A 29 14.59 7.69 9.23
N PRO A 30 15.09 7.97 10.45
CA PRO A 30 14.78 9.20 11.16
C PRO A 30 15.09 10.43 10.29
N PRO A 31 14.16 11.39 10.15
CA PRO A 31 14.39 12.57 9.32
C PRO A 31 15.53 13.41 9.90
N ARG A 32 16.40 13.91 9.01
CA ARG A 32 17.61 14.67 9.37
C ARG A 32 17.52 16.15 9.04
N ASP A 33 16.42 16.57 8.45
CA ASP A 33 16.16 17.93 8.01
C ASP A 33 14.67 18.27 8.14
N ALA A 34 14.36 19.56 8.20
CA ALA A 34 13.00 20.06 8.46
C ALA A 34 12.03 19.78 7.30
N GLU A 35 12.53 19.56 6.09
CA GLU A 35 11.69 19.22 4.95
C GLU A 35 11.17 17.79 5.06
N ARG A 36 12.08 16.83 5.29
CA ARG A 36 11.73 15.42 5.49
C ARG A 36 10.89 15.20 6.74
N LEU A 37 11.15 15.91 7.83
CA LEU A 37 10.33 15.83 9.03
C LEU A 37 8.88 16.24 8.77
N ARG A 38 8.65 17.27 7.95
CA ARG A 38 7.29 17.72 7.60
C ARG A 38 6.57 16.74 6.68
N ALA A 39 7.27 16.16 5.70
CA ALA A 39 6.69 15.24 4.74
C ALA A 39 6.46 13.83 5.31
N ASN A 40 7.35 13.36 6.18
CA ASN A 40 7.33 12.02 6.76
C ASN A 40 7.90 12.04 8.19
N PRO A 41 7.11 12.48 9.19
CA PRO A 41 7.59 12.66 10.55
C PRO A 41 8.04 11.35 11.22
N LEU A 42 7.51 10.22 10.76
CA LEU A 42 7.86 8.90 11.28
C LEU A 42 9.07 8.28 10.58
N GLY A 43 9.53 8.86 9.46
CA GLY A 43 10.64 8.32 8.69
C GLY A 43 10.37 6.94 8.10
N ILE A 44 9.10 6.62 7.79
CA ILE A 44 8.70 5.30 7.28
C ILE A 44 8.88 5.27 5.76
N TYR A 45 9.66 4.31 5.25
CA TYR A 45 9.87 4.10 3.81
C TYR A 45 9.58 2.64 3.43
N VAL A 46 9.00 2.44 2.25
CA VAL A 46 8.83 1.11 1.66
C VAL A 46 10.05 0.80 0.80
N ASN A 47 10.82 -0.21 1.19
CA ASN A 47 12.02 -0.64 0.47
C ASN A 47 11.74 -1.77 -0.53
N ALA A 48 10.75 -2.61 -0.23
CA ALA A 48 10.26 -3.63 -1.16
C ALA A 48 8.79 -3.90 -0.93
N ILE A 49 8.11 -4.33 -1.98
CA ILE A 49 6.71 -4.73 -1.93
C ILE A 49 6.48 -5.92 -2.85
N SER A 50 5.72 -6.89 -2.35
CA SER A 50 5.19 -8.00 -3.13
C SER A 50 3.72 -8.15 -2.78
N TRP A 51 2.87 -8.32 -3.79
CA TRP A 51 1.45 -8.54 -3.60
C TRP A 51 0.92 -9.62 -4.52
N SER A 52 -0.17 -10.24 -4.10
CA SER A 52 -0.90 -11.21 -4.89
C SER A 52 -2.40 -11.07 -4.66
N ARG A 53 -3.16 -11.38 -5.72
CA ARG A 53 -4.62 -11.48 -5.65
C ARG A 53 -4.98 -12.72 -4.85
N GLU A 54 -5.88 -12.57 -3.89
CA GLU A 54 -6.50 -13.72 -3.24
C GLU A 54 -7.43 -14.40 -4.26
N MET A 55 -7.13 -15.65 -4.62
CA MET A 55 -8.05 -16.47 -5.39
C MET A 55 -9.07 -17.07 -4.42
N SER A 56 -10.36 -16.81 -4.65
CA SER A 56 -11.43 -17.55 -3.99
C SER A 56 -11.35 -19.00 -4.46
N GLN A 57 -11.09 -19.93 -3.54
CA GLN A 57 -11.28 -21.36 -3.78
C GLN A 57 -12.76 -21.68 -4.01
#